data_AF-A0AAW2KBA8-F1
#
_entry.id   AF-A0AAW2KBA8-F1
#
_cell.length_a   1.000
_cell.length_b   1.000
_cell.length_c   1.000
_cell.angle_alpha   90.00
_cell.angle_beta   90.00
_cell.angle_gamma   90.00
#
_symmetry.space_group_name_H-M   'P 1'
#
loop_
_entity.id
_entity.type
_entity.pdbx_description
1 polymer ?
#
loop_
_entity_poly.entity_id
_entity_poly.type
_entity_poly.pdbx_seq_one_letter_code
_entity_poly.pdbx_strand_id
1 'polypeptide(L)'
;MTLMKSQRKEYFELPWAGLRSKVEPSFAKRIVINHLEYLSKARVIASPATNITENEVLTAQGRLIAYDYLVVATGHTSTGGYTKDERLNYYQTEHEKIKAAKSILIVGGGPTGVELAGEIVVDFPDKKETILKDCLDDRGRLKVDATLRVKGHGNIFAIGDITDVPELKQGYLAQAHAMLTAKNLKKLIRGQNSKKLSTYKPASDVAIVSLGRREGIAQFMCLTVGGRLPGIMKSKDLFVGKTRNSLGLKSNVA
;
A
#
# COMPACT_ATOMS: atom_id res chain seq x y z
N MET A 1 4.81 -14.52 11.78
CA MET A 1 4.61 -13.47 10.76
C MET A 1 5.35 -12.22 11.21
N THR A 2 6.42 -11.84 10.52
CA THR A 2 7.12 -10.57 10.75
C THR A 2 6.50 -9.53 9.83
N LEU A 3 5.95 -8.44 10.37
CA LEU A 3 5.47 -7.33 9.55
C LEU A 3 6.52 -6.23 9.59
N MET A 4 7.05 -5.91 8.42
CA MET A 4 8.04 -4.87 8.26
C MET A 4 7.44 -3.72 7.45
N LYS A 5 7.67 -2.50 7.92
CA LYS A 5 7.04 -1.30 7.36
C LYS A 5 8.04 -0.38 6.71
N SER A 6 7.78 0.00 5.47
CA SER A 6 8.52 1.06 4.76
C SER A 6 8.56 2.41 5.51
N GLN A 7 7.63 2.68 6.44
CA GLN A 7 7.47 3.97 7.13
C GLN A 7 7.56 3.81 8.66
N ARG A 8 8.11 4.82 9.36
CA ARG A 8 8.19 4.94 10.83
C ARG A 8 6.83 5.07 11.55
N LYS A 9 5.70 4.83 10.87
CA LYS A 9 4.36 4.98 11.48
C LYS A 9 4.06 3.79 12.40
N GLU A 10 3.84 4.05 13.69
CA GLU A 10 3.44 3.06 14.70
C GLU A 10 1.94 2.71 14.65
N TYR A 11 1.19 3.41 13.81
CA TYR A 11 -0.25 3.25 13.63
C TYR A 11 -0.62 2.97 12.17
N PHE A 12 -1.82 2.42 12.00
CA PHE A 12 -2.57 2.34 10.75
C PHE A 12 -3.62 3.44 10.73
N GLU A 13 -3.85 4.01 9.56
CA GLU A 13 -4.77 5.12 9.37
C GLU A 13 -5.81 4.72 8.32
N LEU A 14 -7.07 5.12 8.52
CA LEU A 14 -8.14 5.01 7.52
C LEU A 14 -8.22 6.32 6.72
N PRO A 15 -7.48 6.47 5.59
CA PRO A 15 -7.28 7.76 4.94
C PRO A 15 -8.58 8.37 4.41
N TRP A 16 -9.53 7.54 3.96
CA TRP A 16 -10.83 8.01 3.46
C TRP A 16 -11.70 8.67 4.54
N ALA A 17 -11.36 8.54 5.81
CA ALA A 17 -12.02 9.18 6.92
C ALA A 17 -11.26 10.41 7.47
N GLY A 18 -10.04 10.67 6.99
CA GLY A 18 -9.18 11.75 7.48
C GLY A 18 -9.82 13.14 7.33
N LEU A 19 -10.57 13.38 6.26
CA LEU A 19 -11.28 14.66 6.06
C LEU A 19 -12.34 14.91 7.13
N ARG A 20 -13.06 13.87 7.59
CA ARG A 20 -14.01 14.00 8.70
C ARG A 20 -13.28 14.34 10.00
N SER A 21 -12.15 13.71 10.26
CA SER A 21 -11.37 13.94 11.48
C SER A 21 -10.81 15.36 11.59
N LYS A 22 -10.57 16.05 10.47
CA LYS A 22 -10.17 17.47 10.49
C LYS A 22 -11.26 18.41 11.00
N VAL A 23 -12.53 18.05 10.85
CA VAL A 23 -13.70 18.85 11.29
C VAL A 23 -14.42 18.24 12.49
N GLU A 24 -14.05 17.04 12.91
CA GLU A 24 -14.56 16.33 14.08
C GLU A 24 -13.40 15.57 14.74
N PRO A 25 -12.56 16.24 15.56
CA PRO A 25 -11.35 15.63 16.11
C PRO A 25 -11.61 14.38 16.97
N SER A 26 -12.77 14.28 17.61
CA SER A 26 -13.18 13.06 18.33
C SER A 26 -13.26 11.83 17.42
N PHE A 27 -13.52 12.01 16.12
CA PHE A 27 -13.53 10.94 15.13
C PHE A 27 -12.12 10.41 14.82
N ALA A 28 -11.07 11.20 15.05
CA ALA A 28 -9.67 10.83 14.78
C ALA A 28 -9.23 9.56 15.54
N LYS A 29 -9.67 9.41 16.79
CA LYS A 29 -9.36 8.24 17.65
C LYS A 29 -9.86 6.91 17.05
N ARG A 30 -10.89 6.96 16.21
CA ARG A 30 -11.47 5.75 15.58
C ARG A 30 -10.69 5.32 14.34
N ILE A 31 -9.99 6.26 13.68
CA ILE A 31 -9.34 6.04 12.38
C ILE A 31 -7.82 5.84 12.48
N VAL A 32 -7.20 6.28 13.57
CA VAL A 32 -5.78 6.04 13.90
C VAL A 32 -5.73 4.86 14.88
N ILE A 33 -5.15 3.75 14.45
CA ILE A 33 -5.18 2.47 15.18
C ILE A 33 -3.75 1.98 15.37
N ASN A 34 -3.31 1.75 16.60
CA ASN A 34 -1.96 1.25 16.84
C ASN A 34 -1.82 -0.18 16.29
N HIS A 35 -0.70 -0.49 15.64
CA HIS A 35 -0.46 -1.83 15.10
C HIS A 35 -0.54 -2.93 16.16
N LEU A 36 -0.13 -2.63 17.39
CA LEU A 36 -0.14 -3.60 18.49
C LEU A 36 -1.57 -3.98 18.92
N GLU A 37 -2.57 -3.15 18.64
CA GLU A 37 -3.97 -3.43 19.00
C GLU A 37 -4.54 -4.62 18.21
N TYR A 38 -4.11 -4.81 16.96
CA TYR A 38 -4.65 -5.87 16.08
C TYR A 38 -3.59 -6.87 15.58
N LEU A 39 -2.30 -6.61 15.84
CA LEU A 39 -1.19 -7.51 15.55
C LEU A 39 -0.55 -8.05 16.83
N SER A 40 -1.38 -8.49 17.79
CA SER A 40 -0.93 -8.97 19.10
C SER A 40 0.03 -10.15 19.08
N LYS A 41 0.10 -10.88 17.96
CA LYS A 41 1.00 -12.03 17.75
C LYS A 41 2.09 -11.78 16.70
N ALA A 42 2.24 -10.55 16.21
CA ALA A 42 3.22 -10.21 15.20
C ALA A 42 4.39 -9.45 15.81
N ARG A 43 5.57 -9.61 15.21
CA ARG A 43 6.70 -8.72 15.44
C ARG A 43 6.59 -7.55 14.45
N VAL A 44 6.45 -6.35 14.98
CA VAL A 44 6.40 -5.11 14.19
C VAL A 44 7.78 -4.49 14.16
N ILE A 45 8.29 -4.21 12.97
CA ILE A 45 9.58 -3.53 12.76
C ILE A 45 9.31 -2.21 12.03
N ALA A 46 9.48 -1.10 12.75
CA ALA A 46 9.28 0.25 12.25
C ALA A 46 10.55 0.78 11.56
N SER A 47 10.84 0.26 10.37
CA SER A 47 12.02 0.66 9.61
C SER A 47 11.85 0.50 8.10
N PRO A 48 12.24 1.52 7.30
CA PRO A 48 12.26 1.41 5.86
C PRO A 48 13.01 0.16 5.38
N ALA A 49 12.37 -0.58 4.48
CA ALA A 49 13.03 -1.60 3.67
C ALA A 49 13.88 -0.89 2.62
N THR A 50 15.19 -1.16 2.59
CA THR A 50 16.12 -0.52 1.66
C THR A 50 16.56 -1.44 0.53
N ASN A 51 16.57 -2.75 0.77
CA ASN A 51 16.85 -3.74 -0.27
C ASN A 51 16.07 -5.03 -0.01
N ILE A 52 15.53 -5.63 -1.06
CA ILE A 52 14.77 -6.88 -1.02
C ILE A 52 15.47 -7.88 -1.94
N THR A 53 15.91 -9.00 -1.38
CA THR A 53 16.40 -10.16 -2.14
C THR A 53 15.29 -11.21 -2.24
N GLU A 54 15.57 -12.41 -2.75
CA GLU A 54 14.55 -13.47 -2.83
C GLU A 54 14.13 -14.02 -1.46
N ASN A 55 15.02 -13.94 -0.46
CA ASN A 55 14.83 -14.59 0.86
C ASN A 55 14.99 -13.63 2.03
N GLU A 56 15.44 -12.40 1.81
CA GLU A 56 15.77 -11.47 2.89
C GLU A 56 15.39 -10.03 2.55
N VAL A 57 15.10 -9.25 3.59
CA VAL A 57 14.97 -7.81 3.48
C VAL A 57 15.97 -7.09 4.38
N LEU A 58 16.71 -6.15 3.80
CA LEU A 58 17.58 -5.23 4.50
C LEU A 58 16.80 -3.99 4.94
N THR A 59 16.95 -3.62 6.21
CA THR A 59 16.35 -2.39 6.74
C THR A 59 17.32 -1.22 6.73
N ALA A 60 16.80 0.00 6.83
CA ALA A 60 17.60 1.22 6.93
C ALA A 60 18.51 1.27 8.18
N GLN A 61 18.28 0.46 9.22
CA GLN A 61 19.21 0.33 10.35
C GLN A 61 20.22 -0.82 10.17
N GLY A 62 20.36 -1.34 8.96
CA GLY A 62 21.33 -2.40 8.65
C GLY A 62 20.91 -3.80 9.12
N ARG A 63 19.63 -4.00 9.51
CA ARG A 63 19.15 -5.32 9.93
C ARG A 63 18.74 -6.15 8.72
N LEU A 64 19.25 -7.37 8.61
CA LEU A 64 18.75 -8.37 7.66
C LEU A 64 17.63 -9.19 8.30
N ILE A 65 16.54 -9.38 7.57
CA ILE A 65 15.37 -10.14 8.00
C ILE A 65 15.06 -11.19 6.94
N ALA A 66 15.37 -12.44 7.25
CA ALA A 66 14.97 -13.58 6.42
C ALA A 66 13.46 -13.80 6.45
N TYR A 67 12.92 -14.31 5.35
CA TYR A 67 11.51 -14.65 5.19
C TYR A 67 11.31 -15.88 4.30
N ASP A 68 10.25 -16.63 4.57
CA ASP A 68 9.76 -17.68 3.66
C ASP A 68 8.78 -17.11 2.62
N TYR A 69 8.01 -16.09 3.03
CA TYR A 69 7.06 -15.37 2.18
C TYR A 69 7.14 -13.87 2.42
N LEU A 70 7.13 -13.08 1.34
CA LEU A 70 7.11 -11.62 1.39
C LEU A 70 5.80 -11.07 0.81
N VAL A 71 5.22 -10.09 1.50
CA VAL A 71 4.08 -9.31 0.99
C VAL A 71 4.50 -7.84 0.87
N VAL A 72 4.51 -7.32 -0.35
CA VAL A 72 4.83 -5.93 -0.65
C VAL A 72 3.55 -5.10 -0.70
N ALA A 73 3.43 -4.14 0.23
CA ALA A 73 2.26 -3.27 0.40
C ALA A 73 2.67 -1.81 0.69
N THR A 74 3.72 -1.32 0.01
CA THR A 74 4.34 -0.01 0.29
C THR A 74 3.51 1.19 -0.13
N GLY A 75 2.46 0.97 -0.93
CA GLY A 75 1.65 2.04 -1.52
C GLY A 75 2.48 2.92 -2.47
N HIS A 76 1.99 4.13 -2.70
CA HIS A 76 2.68 5.18 -3.45
C HIS A 76 3.04 6.33 -2.50
N THR A 77 4.22 6.92 -2.66
CA THR A 77 4.64 8.14 -1.95
C THR A 77 4.40 9.38 -2.80
N SER A 78 3.64 10.34 -2.26
CA SER A 78 3.67 11.74 -2.67
C SER A 78 4.13 12.56 -1.47
N THR A 79 5.40 12.97 -1.44
CA THR A 79 5.94 13.85 -0.40
C THR A 79 6.48 15.12 -1.04
N GLY A 80 6.00 16.28 -0.56
CA GLY A 80 6.48 17.62 -0.90
C GLY A 80 6.57 18.50 0.34
N GLY A 81 7.66 19.27 0.48
CA GLY A 81 7.78 20.34 1.48
C GLY A 81 6.80 21.47 1.18
N TYR A 82 6.38 22.21 2.22
CA TYR A 82 5.37 23.26 2.10
C TYR A 82 5.98 24.59 1.66
N THR A 83 7.30 24.77 1.86
CA THR A 83 8.04 25.95 1.41
C THR A 83 9.05 25.61 0.30
N LYS A 84 9.48 26.64 -0.44
CA LYS A 84 10.51 26.51 -1.48
C LYS A 84 11.80 25.92 -0.92
N ASP A 85 12.24 26.40 0.24
CA ASP A 85 13.52 25.98 0.83
C ASP A 85 13.46 24.55 1.36
N GLU A 86 12.34 24.16 1.99
CA GLU A 86 12.11 22.76 2.37
C GLU A 86 12.10 21.84 1.14
N ARG A 87 11.53 22.32 0.03
CA ARG A 87 11.45 21.53 -1.19
C ARG A 87 12.81 21.39 -1.88
N LEU A 88 13.62 22.44 -1.90
CA LEU A 88 14.99 22.40 -2.41
C LEU A 88 15.88 21.51 -1.53
N ASN A 89 15.78 21.64 -0.21
CA ASN A 89 16.55 20.81 0.71
C ASN A 89 16.13 19.33 0.64
N TYR A 90 14.85 19.05 0.40
CA TYR A 90 14.37 17.71 0.10
C TYR A 90 15.05 17.14 -1.16
N TYR A 91 15.06 17.87 -2.28
CA TYR A 91 15.72 17.39 -3.50
C TYR A 91 17.23 17.19 -3.31
N GLN A 92 17.90 18.08 -2.58
CA GLN A 92 19.31 17.92 -2.24
C GLN A 92 19.54 16.63 -1.43
N THR A 93 18.69 16.37 -0.44
CA THR A 93 18.76 15.17 0.40
C THR A 93 18.52 13.89 -0.40
N GLU A 94 17.55 13.88 -1.31
CA GLU A 94 17.28 12.71 -2.17
C GLU A 94 18.41 12.48 -3.18
N HIS A 95 18.99 13.55 -3.74
CA HIS A 95 20.16 13.47 -4.61
C HIS A 95 21.36 12.82 -3.91
N GLU A 96 21.69 13.25 -2.69
CA GLU A 96 22.80 12.65 -1.93
C GLU A 96 22.54 11.16 -1.60
N LYS A 97 21.28 10.77 -1.35
CA LYS A 97 20.92 9.35 -1.17
C LYS A 97 21.12 8.54 -2.46
N ILE A 98 20.67 9.07 -3.60
CA ILE A 98 20.85 8.44 -4.93
C ILE A 98 22.34 8.27 -5.24
N LYS A 99 23.13 9.32 -5.03
CA LYS A 99 24.58 9.33 -5.24
C LYS A 99 25.31 8.30 -4.37
N ALA A 100 24.96 8.23 -3.09
CA ALA A 100 25.57 7.31 -2.12
C ALA A 100 25.12 5.85 -2.28
N ALA A 101 23.97 5.61 -2.91
CA ALA A 101 23.47 4.26 -3.12
C ALA A 101 24.37 3.48 -4.10
N LYS A 102 24.49 2.16 -3.88
CA LYS A 102 25.14 1.22 -4.83
C LYS A 102 24.14 0.56 -5.78
N SER A 103 22.88 0.55 -5.40
CA SER A 103 21.74 0.02 -6.16
C SER A 103 20.49 0.81 -5.81
N ILE A 104 19.60 1.02 -6.78
CA ILE A 104 18.40 1.84 -6.62
C ILE A 104 17.17 1.04 -7.07
N LEU A 105 16.16 0.96 -6.21
CA LEU A 105 14.86 0.37 -6.51
C LEU A 105 13.82 1.50 -6.62
N ILE A 106 13.24 1.65 -7.81
CA ILE A 106 12.16 2.60 -8.04
C ILE A 106 10.83 1.84 -7.89
N VAL A 107 10.03 2.26 -6.92
CA VAL A 107 8.77 1.62 -6.55
C VAL A 107 7.62 2.50 -7.02
N GLY A 108 6.89 2.05 -8.05
CA GLY A 108 5.85 2.83 -8.73
C GLY A 108 6.39 3.55 -9.97
N GLY A 109 5.69 3.45 -11.10
CA GLY A 109 6.07 4.10 -12.36
C GLY A 109 4.88 4.78 -13.04
N GLY A 110 4.11 5.51 -12.25
CA GLY A 110 3.49 6.69 -12.85
C GLY A 110 4.54 7.53 -13.59
N PRO A 111 4.15 8.49 -14.43
CA PRO A 111 5.07 9.28 -15.25
C PRO A 111 6.31 9.78 -14.48
N THR A 112 6.12 10.23 -13.23
CA THR A 112 7.19 10.65 -12.32
C THR A 112 8.25 9.58 -12.01
N GLY A 113 7.84 8.32 -11.81
CA GLY A 113 8.77 7.22 -11.53
C GLY A 113 9.56 6.78 -12.76
N VAL A 114 8.94 6.87 -13.95
CA VAL A 114 9.60 6.58 -15.24
C VAL A 114 10.61 7.66 -15.60
N GLU A 115 10.24 8.93 -15.43
CA GLU A 115 11.14 10.07 -15.64
C GLU A 115 12.35 9.99 -14.70
N LEU A 116 12.12 9.78 -13.39
CA LEU A 116 13.21 9.62 -12.42
C LEU A 116 14.12 8.43 -12.75
N ALA A 117 13.57 7.32 -13.26
CA ALA A 117 14.37 6.17 -13.69
C ALA A 117 15.27 6.52 -14.87
N GLY A 118 14.74 7.27 -15.84
CA GLY A 118 15.51 7.78 -16.99
C GLY A 118 16.68 8.66 -16.54
N GLU A 119 16.40 9.67 -15.70
CA GLU A 119 17.42 10.58 -15.16
C GLU A 119 18.51 9.80 -14.39
N ILE A 120 18.14 8.85 -13.54
CA ILE A 120 19.11 8.08 -12.75
C ILE A 120 19.99 7.18 -13.64
N VAL A 121 19.42 6.54 -14.66
CA VAL A 121 20.19 5.67 -15.57
C VAL A 121 21.17 6.50 -16.41
N VAL A 122 20.79 7.71 -16.81
CA VAL A 122 21.64 8.63 -17.58
C VAL A 122 22.76 9.20 -16.72
N ASP A 123 22.45 9.70 -15.52
CA ASP A 123 23.40 10.42 -14.68
C ASP A 123 24.21 9.51 -13.72
N PHE A 124 23.72 8.30 -13.43
CA PHE A 124 24.36 7.33 -12.52
C PHE A 124 24.43 5.92 -13.14
N PRO A 125 25.21 5.73 -14.22
CA PRO A 125 25.26 4.47 -14.97
C PRO A 125 25.88 3.28 -14.21
N ASP A 126 26.52 3.53 -13.06
CA ASP A 126 27.21 2.55 -12.22
C ASP A 126 26.29 1.82 -11.22
N LYS A 127 25.02 2.23 -11.09
CA LYS A 127 24.11 1.68 -10.07
C LYS A 127 23.53 0.33 -10.49
N LYS A 128 23.64 -0.68 -9.61
CA LYS A 128 23.13 -2.04 -9.87
C LYS A 128 21.61 -2.16 -9.71
N GLU A 129 21.02 -3.02 -10.52
CA GLU A 129 19.58 -3.31 -10.56
C GLU A 129 19.14 -4.27 -9.43
N THR A 130 17.88 -4.14 -8.99
CA THR A 130 17.29 -4.99 -7.94
C THR A 130 16.33 -6.00 -8.57
N ILE A 131 16.21 -7.21 -8.00
CA ILE A 131 15.47 -8.38 -8.52
C ILE A 131 14.02 -8.09 -8.98
N LEU A 132 13.38 -7.05 -8.41
CA LEU A 132 12.01 -6.69 -8.78
C LEU A 132 11.89 -5.82 -10.04
N LYS A 133 12.99 -5.34 -10.63
CA LYS A 133 12.98 -4.47 -11.83
C LYS A 133 12.28 -5.14 -13.01
N ASP A 134 12.63 -6.39 -13.29
CA ASP A 134 12.03 -7.17 -14.40
C ASP A 134 10.56 -7.50 -14.17
N CYS A 135 10.11 -7.35 -12.91
CA CYS A 135 8.74 -7.59 -12.49
C CYS A 135 7.86 -6.35 -12.57
N LEU A 136 8.37 -5.21 -13.04
CA LEU A 136 7.58 -3.99 -13.22
C LEU A 136 6.92 -3.93 -14.60
N ASP A 137 5.73 -3.33 -14.67
CA ASP A 137 5.13 -2.89 -15.94
C ASP A 137 5.71 -1.52 -16.36
N ASP A 138 5.31 -1.03 -17.54
CA ASP A 138 5.73 0.29 -18.05
C ASP A 138 5.28 1.45 -17.15
N ARG A 139 4.38 1.14 -16.18
CA ARG A 139 3.92 2.05 -15.16
C ARG A 139 4.56 1.78 -13.79
N GLY A 140 5.71 1.10 -13.74
CA GLY A 140 6.47 0.75 -12.53
C GLY A 140 5.66 0.10 -11.41
N ARG A 141 4.56 -0.57 -11.76
CA ARG A 141 3.76 -1.40 -10.86
C ARG A 141 4.25 -2.83 -10.95
N LEU A 142 4.23 -3.56 -9.84
CA LEU A 142 4.56 -4.98 -9.82
C LEU A 142 3.51 -5.78 -10.60
N LYS A 143 3.98 -6.50 -11.62
CA LYS A 143 3.20 -7.44 -12.41
C LYS A 143 2.83 -8.64 -11.56
N VAL A 144 1.53 -8.85 -11.33
CA VAL A 144 1.03 -9.98 -10.52
C VAL A 144 0.22 -10.99 -11.32
N ASP A 145 0.20 -12.24 -10.84
CA ASP A 145 -0.74 -13.26 -11.31
C ASP A 145 -2.11 -13.12 -10.62
N ALA A 146 -3.09 -13.94 -11.03
CA ALA A 146 -4.42 -13.94 -10.44
C ALA A 146 -4.44 -14.31 -8.94
N THR A 147 -3.36 -14.86 -8.38
CA THR A 147 -3.21 -15.15 -6.96
C THR A 147 -2.50 -14.04 -6.18
N LEU A 148 -2.18 -12.93 -6.85
CA LEU A 148 -1.43 -11.76 -6.38
C LEU A 148 0.05 -12.03 -6.10
N ARG A 149 0.62 -13.09 -6.72
CA ARG A 149 2.07 -13.33 -6.69
C ARG A 149 2.76 -12.51 -7.77
N VAL A 150 3.93 -11.97 -7.46
CA VAL A 150 4.76 -11.27 -8.43
C VAL A 150 5.21 -12.25 -9.51
N LYS A 151 5.03 -11.91 -10.78
CA LYS A 151 5.42 -12.78 -11.91
C LYS A 151 6.91 -13.12 -11.79
N GLY A 152 7.26 -14.39 -11.99
CA GLY A 152 8.64 -14.89 -11.82
C GLY A 152 8.99 -15.33 -10.41
N HIS A 153 8.15 -15.05 -9.40
CA HIS A 153 8.43 -15.38 -8.00
C HIS A 153 7.32 -16.21 -7.34
N GLY A 154 7.68 -17.37 -6.79
CA GLY A 154 6.73 -18.28 -6.14
C GLY A 154 6.32 -17.86 -4.72
N ASN A 155 7.16 -17.07 -4.06
CA ASN A 155 7.08 -16.71 -2.63
C ASN A 155 6.87 -15.21 -2.37
N ILE A 156 6.80 -14.38 -3.42
CA ILE A 156 6.60 -12.92 -3.30
C ILE A 156 5.19 -12.54 -3.76
N PHE A 157 4.47 -11.81 -2.93
CA PHE A 157 3.14 -11.27 -3.21
C PHE A 157 3.19 -9.74 -3.23
N ALA A 158 2.38 -9.11 -4.09
CA ALA A 158 2.20 -7.66 -4.10
C ALA A 158 0.71 -7.33 -3.99
N ILE A 159 0.37 -6.34 -3.16
CA ILE A 159 -1.03 -5.95 -2.91
C ILE A 159 -1.20 -4.43 -2.88
N GLY A 160 -2.40 -3.99 -3.24
CA GLY A 160 -2.76 -2.56 -3.23
C GLY A 160 -2.19 -1.81 -4.43
N ASP A 161 -1.92 -0.52 -4.25
CA ASP A 161 -1.66 0.42 -5.34
C ASP A 161 -0.40 0.10 -6.15
N ILE A 162 0.53 -0.66 -5.55
CA ILE A 162 1.78 -1.08 -6.19
C ILE A 162 1.59 -2.12 -7.30
N THR A 163 0.40 -2.71 -7.44
CA THR A 163 0.14 -3.81 -8.39
C THR A 163 -0.34 -3.32 -9.76
N ASP A 164 -0.06 -4.08 -10.82
CA ASP A 164 -0.53 -3.79 -12.19
C ASP A 164 -2.01 -4.12 -12.44
N VAL A 165 -2.72 -4.62 -11.42
CA VAL A 165 -4.15 -4.98 -11.50
C VAL A 165 -4.95 -3.81 -12.11
N PRO A 166 -5.71 -4.04 -13.20
CA PRO A 166 -6.39 -3.00 -13.97
C PRO A 166 -7.71 -2.58 -13.30
N GLU A 167 -7.58 -1.90 -12.17
CA GLU A 167 -8.69 -1.36 -11.39
C GLU A 167 -8.28 -0.05 -10.71
N LEU A 168 -9.27 0.73 -10.25
CA LEU A 168 -9.01 1.93 -9.44
C LEU A 168 -8.19 1.60 -8.19
N LYS A 169 -7.23 2.46 -7.87
CA LYS A 169 -6.37 2.29 -6.69
C LYS A 169 -7.07 2.86 -5.45
N GLN A 170 -7.89 2.01 -4.81
CA GLN A 170 -8.77 2.39 -3.70
C GLN A 170 -8.54 1.51 -2.46
N GLY A 171 -8.70 2.10 -1.27
CA GLY A 171 -8.40 1.43 0.00
C GLY A 171 -9.21 0.13 0.25
N TYR A 172 -10.46 0.04 -0.21
CA TYR A 172 -11.25 -1.19 -0.04
C TYR A 172 -10.79 -2.32 -0.98
N LEU A 173 -10.23 -1.99 -2.16
CA LEU A 173 -9.64 -2.97 -3.08
C LEU A 173 -8.29 -3.46 -2.53
N ALA A 174 -7.48 -2.55 -1.98
CA ALA A 174 -6.29 -2.94 -1.22
C ALA A 174 -6.62 -3.89 -0.04
N GLN A 175 -7.74 -3.67 0.65
CA GLN A 175 -8.23 -4.59 1.68
C GLN A 175 -8.65 -5.95 1.10
N ALA A 176 -9.32 -5.98 -0.05
CA ALA A 176 -9.70 -7.22 -0.72
C ALA A 176 -8.45 -8.03 -1.14
N HIS A 177 -7.43 -7.36 -1.69
CA HIS A 177 -6.12 -7.96 -1.96
C HIS A 177 -5.50 -8.58 -0.70
N ALA A 178 -5.46 -7.82 0.41
CA ALA A 178 -4.91 -8.31 1.67
C ALA A 178 -5.62 -9.57 2.19
N MET A 179 -6.97 -9.60 2.13
CA MET A 179 -7.77 -10.74 2.57
C MET A 179 -7.53 -11.99 1.73
N LEU A 180 -7.42 -11.83 0.41
CA LEU A 180 -7.12 -12.93 -0.51
C LEU A 180 -5.71 -13.49 -0.24
N THR A 181 -4.71 -12.60 -0.15
CA THR A 181 -3.31 -12.97 0.11
C THR A 181 -3.19 -13.67 1.46
N ALA A 182 -3.82 -13.18 2.52
CA ALA A 182 -3.84 -13.84 3.84
C ALA A 182 -4.46 -15.25 3.78
N LYS A 183 -5.55 -15.43 3.03
CA LYS A 183 -6.18 -16.73 2.80
C LYS A 183 -5.23 -17.68 2.06
N ASN A 184 -4.53 -17.19 1.04
CA ASN A 184 -3.59 -17.98 0.25
C ASN A 184 -2.34 -18.35 1.06
N LEU A 185 -1.75 -17.42 1.80
CA LEU A 185 -0.63 -17.69 2.70
C LEU A 185 -0.99 -18.74 3.75
N LYS A 186 -2.18 -18.67 4.34
CA LYS A 186 -2.65 -19.70 5.30
C LYS A 186 -2.72 -21.09 4.68
N LYS A 187 -3.06 -21.21 3.38
CA LYS A 187 -3.04 -22.49 2.66
C LYS A 187 -1.61 -22.97 2.43
N LEU A 188 -0.71 -22.08 1.99
CA LEU A 188 0.69 -22.39 1.70
C LEU A 188 1.47 -22.81 2.95
N ILE A 189 1.30 -22.09 4.06
CA ILE A 189 1.92 -22.42 5.36
C ILE A 189 1.47 -23.81 5.85
N ARG A 190 0.28 -24.27 5.46
CA ARG A 190 -0.24 -25.61 5.78
C ARG A 190 0.20 -26.69 4.79
N GLY A 191 1.12 -26.38 3.87
CA GLY A 191 1.60 -27.30 2.84
C GLY A 191 0.56 -27.66 1.76
N GLN A 192 -0.49 -26.85 1.59
CA GLN A 192 -1.48 -27.13 0.54
C GLN A 192 -0.91 -26.81 -0.85
N ASN A 193 -1.34 -27.58 -1.84
CA ASN A 193 -0.91 -27.43 -3.23
C ASN A 193 -1.19 -26.00 -3.76
N SER A 194 -0.16 -25.37 -4.33
CA SER A 194 -0.20 -24.01 -4.92
C SER A 194 -1.22 -23.87 -6.06
N LYS A 195 -1.63 -24.98 -6.70
CA LYS A 195 -2.69 -24.98 -7.71
C LYS A 195 -4.10 -24.77 -7.15
N LYS A 196 -4.28 -24.84 -5.82
CA LYS A 196 -5.57 -24.63 -5.13
C LYS A 196 -5.68 -23.24 -4.46
N LEU A 197 -4.82 -22.30 -4.85
CA LEU A 197 -4.90 -20.93 -4.36
C LEU A 197 -6.13 -20.22 -4.92
N SER A 198 -6.65 -19.29 -4.12
CA SER A 198 -7.81 -18.50 -4.47
C SER A 198 -7.39 -17.37 -5.41
N THR A 199 -8.19 -17.08 -6.44
CA THR A 199 -7.88 -16.05 -7.44
C THR A 199 -8.64 -14.75 -7.20
N TYR A 200 -8.01 -13.63 -7.51
CA TYR A 200 -8.59 -12.30 -7.57
C TYR A 200 -9.18 -12.02 -8.95
N LYS A 201 -10.25 -11.23 -8.99
CA LYS A 201 -10.78 -10.65 -10.22
C LYS A 201 -10.84 -9.14 -10.04
N PRO A 202 -10.32 -8.33 -10.99
CA PRO A 202 -10.41 -6.88 -10.92
C PRO A 202 -11.85 -6.42 -10.72
N ALA A 203 -12.04 -5.46 -9.82
CA ALA A 203 -13.35 -4.86 -9.60
C ALA A 203 -13.71 -3.88 -10.72
N SER A 204 -15.01 -3.66 -10.94
CA SER A 204 -15.49 -2.60 -11.82
C SER A 204 -15.25 -1.23 -11.19
N ASP A 205 -15.02 -0.22 -12.03
CA ASP A 205 -14.77 1.14 -11.60
C ASP A 205 -16.01 1.75 -10.93
N VAL A 206 -15.89 1.94 -9.61
CA VAL A 206 -16.90 2.61 -8.79
C VAL A 206 -16.23 3.69 -7.96
N ALA A 207 -16.76 4.91 -8.05
CA ALA A 207 -16.34 6.04 -7.24
C ALA A 207 -17.50 6.53 -6.39
N ILE A 208 -17.29 6.72 -5.09
CA ILE A 208 -18.29 7.30 -4.19
C ILE A 208 -17.65 8.46 -3.44
N VAL A 209 -18.17 9.66 -3.66
CA VAL A 209 -17.74 10.91 -3.04
C VAL A 209 -18.82 11.37 -2.07
N SER A 210 -18.44 11.63 -0.81
CA SER A 210 -19.36 12.20 0.17
C SER A 210 -19.48 13.70 0.01
N LEU A 211 -20.72 14.22 -0.01
CA LEU A 211 -21.05 15.65 0.02
C LEU A 211 -21.64 15.99 1.40
N GLY A 212 -20.80 15.94 2.44
CA GLY A 212 -21.23 16.21 3.81
C GLY A 212 -21.78 14.98 4.56
N ARG A 213 -22.64 15.20 5.56
CA ARG A 213 -23.14 14.14 6.47
C ARG A 213 -24.27 13.29 5.88
N ARG A 214 -25.00 13.79 4.89
CA ARG A 214 -26.25 13.17 4.43
C ARG A 214 -26.30 12.87 2.94
N GLU A 215 -25.40 13.45 2.16
CA GLU A 215 -25.44 13.36 0.71
C GLU A 215 -24.12 12.86 0.15
N GLY A 216 -24.17 12.35 -1.08
CA GLY A 216 -23.02 11.89 -1.81
C GLY A 216 -23.33 11.78 -3.29
N ILE A 217 -22.29 11.50 -4.06
CA ILE A 217 -22.37 11.14 -5.46
C ILE A 217 -21.71 9.78 -5.59
N ALA A 218 -22.40 8.83 -6.23
CA ALA A 218 -21.82 7.57 -6.64
C ALA A 218 -21.84 7.48 -8.16
N GLN A 219 -20.69 7.19 -8.73
CA GLN A 219 -20.52 6.90 -10.15
C GLN A 219 -20.29 5.41 -10.30
N PHE A 220 -21.19 4.77 -11.05
CA PHE A 220 -21.11 3.38 -11.45
C PHE A 220 -21.05 3.35 -12.98
N MET A 221 -19.85 3.17 -13.55
CA MET A 221 -19.66 3.13 -15.00
C MET A 221 -20.24 4.38 -15.70
N CYS A 222 -21.34 4.26 -16.44
CA CYS A 222 -21.99 5.35 -17.17
C CYS A 222 -23.09 6.07 -16.37
N LEU A 223 -23.42 5.61 -15.16
CA LEU A 223 -24.52 6.13 -14.36
C LEU A 223 -23.97 6.90 -13.16
N THR A 224 -24.41 8.15 -13.02
CA THR A 224 -24.14 8.98 -11.84
C THR A 224 -25.41 9.13 -11.02
N VAL A 225 -25.37 8.67 -9.78
CA VAL A 225 -26.47 8.79 -8.81
C VAL A 225 -26.06 9.77 -7.72
N GLY A 226 -26.87 10.80 -7.52
CA GLY A 226 -26.66 11.82 -6.48
C GLY A 226 -27.69 11.71 -5.35
N GLY A 227 -27.39 12.37 -4.22
CA GLY A 227 -28.34 12.61 -3.14
C GLY A 227 -28.14 11.70 -1.92
N ARG A 228 -29.24 11.41 -1.21
CA ARG A 228 -29.17 10.79 0.12
C ARG A 228 -28.83 9.29 0.11
N LEU A 229 -29.18 8.57 -0.95
CA LEU A 229 -28.86 7.13 -1.10
C LEU A 229 -27.34 6.86 -1.08
N PRO A 230 -26.53 7.47 -1.97
CA PRO A 230 -25.07 7.33 -1.91
C PRO A 230 -24.47 8.01 -0.67
N GLY A 231 -25.10 9.08 -0.18
CA GLY A 231 -24.78 9.70 1.11
C GLY A 231 -24.82 8.66 2.24
N ILE A 232 -25.96 8.03 2.50
CA ILE A 232 -26.15 7.07 3.60
C ILE A 232 -25.19 5.87 3.51
N MET A 233 -24.84 5.41 2.30
CA MET A 233 -23.89 4.30 2.12
C MET A 233 -22.48 4.63 2.65
N LYS A 234 -22.02 5.89 2.58
CA LYS A 234 -20.64 6.27 2.93
C LYS A 234 -20.57 7.27 4.10
N SER A 235 -21.46 8.25 4.19
CA SER A 235 -21.33 9.44 5.06
C SER A 235 -21.56 9.21 6.55
N LYS A 236 -22.28 8.14 6.94
CA LYS A 236 -22.64 7.89 8.36
C LYS A 236 -21.44 7.49 9.20
N ASP A 237 -20.65 6.53 8.72
CA ASP A 237 -19.48 6.01 9.45
C ASP A 237 -18.24 5.84 8.56
N LEU A 238 -18.31 6.22 7.28
CA LEU A 238 -17.20 6.11 6.33
C LEU A 238 -16.58 4.70 6.33
N PHE A 239 -17.39 3.67 6.58
CA PHE A 239 -16.96 2.26 6.74
C PHE A 239 -15.97 1.99 7.90
N VAL A 240 -15.70 2.96 8.78
CA VAL A 240 -14.72 2.84 9.87
C VAL A 240 -15.03 1.67 10.79
N GLY A 241 -16.27 1.56 11.28
CA GLY A 241 -16.69 0.47 12.16
C GLY A 241 -16.58 -0.90 11.49
N LYS A 242 -16.93 -0.99 10.19
CA LYS A 242 -16.78 -2.23 9.41
C LYS A 242 -15.30 -2.64 9.29
N THR A 243 -14.41 -1.69 9.00
CA THR A 243 -12.97 -1.95 8.92
C THR A 243 -12.39 -2.34 10.27
N ARG A 244 -12.76 -1.67 11.37
CA ARG A 244 -12.32 -2.03 12.73
C ARG A 244 -12.74 -3.45 13.10
N ASN A 245 -14.00 -3.82 12.83
CA ASN A 245 -14.48 -5.18 13.08
C ASN A 245 -13.70 -6.23 12.28
N SER A 246 -13.34 -5.94 11.03
CA SER A 246 -12.52 -6.85 10.21
C SER A 246 -11.09 -7.03 10.74
N LEU A 247 -10.60 -6.09 11.55
CA LEU A 247 -9.32 -6.18 12.26
C LEU A 247 -9.46 -6.82 13.66
N GLY A 248 -10.66 -7.26 14.05
CA GLY A 248 -10.94 -7.81 15.38
C GLY A 248 -11.09 -6.76 16.48
N LEU A 249 -11.31 -5.49 16.13
CA LEU A 249 -11.44 -4.37 17.07
C LEU A 249 -12.90 -3.95 17.24
N LYS A 250 -13.24 -3.34 18.38
CA LYS A 250 -14.56 -2.73 18.62
C LYS A 250 -14.82 -1.61 17.60
N SER A 251 -16.03 -1.56 17.04
CA SER A 251 -16.45 -0.54 16.06
C SER A 251 -16.47 0.90 16.59
N ASN A 252 -16.72 1.05 17.89
CA ASN A 252 -16.71 2.32 18.61
C ASN A 252 -15.57 2.33 19.64
N VAL A 253 -14.87 3.45 19.72
CA VAL A 253 -13.85 3.74 20.73
C VAL A 253 -14.42 4.87 21.58
N ALA A 254 -14.41 4.71 22.91
CA ALA A 254 -14.81 5.76 23.84
C ALA A 254 -13.80 6.92 23.84
#